data_AF-A0A2H6GYT0-F1
#
_entry.id   AF-A0A2H6GYT0-F1
#
_cell.length_a   1.000
_cell.length_b   1.000
_cell.length_c   1.000
_cell.angle_alpha   90.00
_cell.angle_beta   90.00
_cell.angle_gamma   90.00
#
_symmetry.space_group_name_H-M   'P 1'
#
loop_
_entity.id
_entity.type
_entity.pdbx_description
1 polymer ?
#
loop_
_entity_poly.entity_id
_entity_poly.type
_entity_poly.pdbx_seq_one_letter_code
_entity_poly.pdbx_strand_id
1 'polypeptide(L)'
;MKLRQKIHERYLARNVNKEFQEQLTLGQRMADKVASFGGSWTFISIFAVALFLWMFYQTIIAHNKGFDPYPYILLNLVLSCLAAIQAPVIMMSQNRQVKKDRLQADHDYEINLKAETEVEHIQEELDLIKKTLTLTVEKNLEEIGSLLVQIKQDMSSK
;
A
#
# COMPACT_ATOMS: atom_id res chain seq x y z
N MET A 1 28.49 -16.71 -5.63
CA MET A 1 28.26 -15.27 -5.33
C MET A 1 27.40 -14.53 -6.37
N LYS A 2 27.58 -14.71 -7.69
CA LYS A 2 26.79 -14.01 -8.73
C LYS A 2 25.29 -14.34 -8.78
N LEU A 3 24.86 -15.47 -8.21
CA LEU A 3 23.44 -15.87 -8.15
C LEU A 3 22.63 -15.04 -7.14
N ARG A 4 23.24 -14.66 -6.00
CA ARG A 4 22.59 -13.80 -4.99
C ARG A 4 22.36 -12.37 -5.48
N GLN A 5 23.26 -11.86 -6.33
CA GLN A 5 23.15 -10.52 -6.92
C GLN A 5 22.02 -10.44 -7.97
N LYS A 6 21.85 -11.50 -8.77
CA LYS A 6 20.75 -11.63 -9.75
C LYS A 6 19.36 -11.78 -9.12
N ILE A 7 19.30 -12.30 -7.90
CA ILE A 7 18.07 -12.39 -7.12
C ILE A 7 17.69 -11.00 -6.62
N HIS A 8 18.65 -10.21 -6.15
CA HIS A 8 18.41 -8.87 -5.59
C HIS A 8 17.97 -7.83 -6.65
N GLU A 9 18.46 -7.89 -7.89
CA GLU A 9 18.01 -6.97 -8.95
C GLU A 9 16.57 -7.23 -9.42
N ARG A 10 16.05 -8.46 -9.29
CA ARG A 10 14.63 -8.77 -9.57
C ARG A 10 13.67 -8.35 -8.46
N TYR A 11 14.19 -7.87 -7.32
CA TYR A 11 13.43 -7.30 -6.21
C TYR A 11 13.37 -5.77 -6.22
N LEU A 12 13.67 -5.13 -7.35
CA LEU A 12 13.07 -3.83 -7.62
C LEU A 12 11.57 -4.08 -7.80
N ALA A 13 10.86 -4.16 -6.66
CA ALA A 13 9.41 -4.22 -6.60
C ALA A 13 8.88 -3.22 -7.62
N ARG A 14 8.25 -3.73 -8.68
CA ARG A 14 7.61 -2.91 -9.71
C ARG A 14 6.82 -1.87 -8.94
N ASN A 15 7.26 -0.62 -8.99
CA ASN A 15 6.68 0.40 -8.14
C ASN A 15 5.35 0.76 -8.77
N VAL A 16 4.30 0.02 -8.41
CA VAL A 16 2.94 0.14 -8.94
C VAL A 16 2.46 1.59 -8.83
N ASN A 17 2.94 2.34 -7.82
CA ASN A 17 2.67 3.76 -7.70
C ASN A 17 3.32 4.61 -8.80
N LYS A 18 4.53 4.30 -9.27
CA LYS A 18 5.19 5.05 -10.36
C LYS A 18 4.51 4.80 -11.70
N GLU A 19 4.21 3.54 -12.03
CA GLU A 19 3.48 3.20 -13.27
C GLU A 19 2.09 3.85 -13.30
N PHE A 20 1.39 3.88 -12.16
CA PHE A 20 0.10 4.55 -12.06
C PHE A 20 0.20 6.07 -12.23
N GLN A 21 1.25 6.70 -11.70
CA GLN A 21 1.48 8.14 -11.82
C GLN A 21 1.88 8.56 -13.24
N GLU A 22 2.60 7.72 -13.98
CA GLU A 22 3.01 7.98 -15.36
C GLU A 22 1.82 7.95 -16.34
N GLN A 23 0.73 7.27 -15.98
CA GLN A 23 -0.49 7.19 -16.79
C GLN A 23 -1.49 8.33 -16.55
N LEU A 24 -1.24 9.23 -15.58
CA LEU A 24 -2.18 10.31 -15.26
C LEU A 24 -2.07 11.48 -16.24
N THR A 25 -3.19 11.85 -16.83
CA THR A 25 -3.26 13.05 -17.68
C THR A 25 -3.17 14.33 -16.85
N LEU A 26 -2.74 15.44 -17.46
CA LEU A 26 -2.61 16.73 -16.76
C LEU A 26 -3.90 17.17 -16.06
N GLY A 27 -5.06 16.93 -16.68
CA GLY A 27 -6.37 17.23 -16.09
C GLY A 27 -6.67 16.40 -14.84
N GLN A 28 -6.29 15.12 -14.83
CA GLN A 28 -6.46 14.25 -13.66
C GLN A 28 -5.56 14.69 -12.48
N ARG A 29 -4.33 15.13 -12.78
CA ARG A 29 -3.39 15.66 -11.78
C ARG A 29 -3.91 16.96 -11.16
N MET A 30 -4.53 17.84 -11.95
CA MET A 30 -5.16 19.05 -11.43
C MET A 30 -6.41 18.74 -10.60
N ALA A 31 -7.26 17.82 -11.05
CA ALA A 31 -8.44 17.39 -10.31
C ALA A 31 -8.07 16.79 -8.94
N ASP A 32 -7.01 15.99 -8.84
CA ASP A 32 -6.52 15.48 -7.55
C ASP A 32 -6.04 16.60 -6.61
N LYS A 33 -5.32 17.59 -7.15
CA LYS A 33 -4.90 18.75 -6.36
C LYS A 33 -6.11 19.54 -5.85
N VAL A 34 -7.10 19.79 -6.71
CA VAL A 34 -8.34 20.50 -6.34
C VAL A 34 -9.15 19.70 -5.32
N ALA A 35 -9.28 18.39 -5.47
CA ALA A 35 -9.97 17.53 -4.51
C ALA A 35 -9.25 17.50 -3.16
N SER A 36 -7.92 17.40 -3.16
CA SER A 36 -7.11 17.41 -1.92
C SER A 36 -7.15 18.76 -1.20
N PHE A 37 -7.20 19.87 -1.95
CA PHE A 37 -7.31 21.22 -1.40
C PHE A 37 -8.71 21.50 -0.87
N GLY A 38 -9.75 21.15 -1.64
CA GLY A 38 -11.15 21.33 -1.24
C GLY A 38 -11.57 20.46 -0.05
N GLY A 39 -10.85 19.36 0.23
CA GLY A 39 -11.06 18.50 1.40
C GLY A 39 -10.31 18.92 2.67
N SER A 40 -9.51 19.99 2.63
CA SER A 40 -8.74 20.42 3.80
C SER A 40 -9.59 21.20 4.81
N TRP A 41 -9.43 20.90 6.10
CA TRP A 41 -10.04 21.64 7.20
C TRP A 41 -9.69 23.14 7.21
N THR A 42 -8.50 23.50 6.71
CA THR A 42 -8.07 24.89 6.58
C THR A 42 -8.86 25.64 5.50
N PHE A 43 -9.13 24.99 4.36
CA PHE A 43 -9.93 25.57 3.28
C PHE A 43 -11.38 25.79 3.73
N ILE A 44 -11.97 24.79 4.39
CA ILE A 44 -13.34 24.88 4.93
C ILE A 44 -13.49 26.06 5.89
N SER A 45 -12.51 26.24 6.80
CA SER A 45 -12.53 27.33 7.78
C SER A 45 -12.43 28.71 7.11
N ILE A 46 -11.51 28.89 6.15
CA ILE A 46 -11.35 30.16 5.42
C ILE A 46 -12.60 30.47 4.58
N PHE A 47 -13.14 29.46 3.89
CA PHE A 47 -14.33 29.60 3.07
C PHE A 47 -15.55 30.00 3.93
N ALA A 48 -15.74 29.37 5.09
CA ALA A 48 -16.80 29.74 6.02
C ALA A 48 -16.66 31.18 6.51
N VAL A 49 -15.46 31.61 6.91
CA VAL A 49 -15.21 33.01 7.34
C VAL A 49 -15.51 33.99 6.22
N ALA A 50 -15.09 33.69 4.98
CA ALA A 50 -15.37 34.54 3.83
C ALA A 50 -16.88 34.69 3.57
N LEU A 51 -17.65 33.60 3.68
CA LEU A 51 -19.12 33.64 3.56
C LEU A 51 -19.76 34.50 4.67
N PHE A 52 -19.32 34.33 5.92
CA PHE A 52 -19.81 35.14 7.04
C PHE A 52 -19.50 36.63 6.85
N LEU A 53 -18.30 36.98 6.39
CA LEU A 53 -17.92 38.36 6.10
C LEU A 53 -18.76 38.96 4.96
N TRP A 54 -19.05 38.18 3.92
CA TRP A 54 -19.91 38.59 2.81
C TRP A 54 -21.34 38.89 3.28
N MET A 55 -21.94 37.97 4.05
CA MET A 55 -23.27 38.16 4.63
C MET A 55 -23.32 39.36 5.58
N PHE A 56 -22.28 39.53 6.41
CA PHE A 56 -22.15 40.65 7.35
C PHE A 56 -22.09 42.00 6.63
N TYR A 57 -21.26 42.09 5.57
CA TYR A 57 -21.14 43.29 4.74
C TYR A 57 -22.49 43.67 4.11
N GLN A 58 -23.20 42.69 3.52
CA GLN A 58 -24.48 42.93 2.86
C GLN A 58 -25.61 43.31 3.83
N THR A 59 -25.65 42.72 5.03
CA THR A 59 -26.69 42.99 6.03
C THR A 59 -26.47 44.31 6.76
N ILE A 60 -25.27 44.49 7.33
CA ILE A 60 -25.00 45.56 8.30
C ILE A 60 -24.53 46.82 7.60
N ILE A 61 -23.61 46.70 6.64
CA ILE A 61 -23.01 47.85 5.98
C ILE A 61 -23.92 48.35 4.86
N ALA A 62 -24.41 47.45 4.01
CA ALA A 62 -25.28 47.80 2.89
C ALA A 62 -26.79 47.91 3.25
N HIS A 63 -27.17 47.77 4.53
CA HIS A 63 -28.56 47.89 5.01
C HIS A 63 -29.58 47.11 4.16
N ASN A 64 -29.21 45.92 3.70
CA ASN A 64 -30.08 45.09 2.87
C ASN A 64 -30.54 45.74 1.54
N LYS A 65 -29.82 46.77 1.06
CA LYS A 65 -29.97 47.41 -0.27
C LYS A 65 -28.77 47.17 -1.17
N GLY A 66 -27.82 46.34 -0.73
CA GLY A 66 -26.63 45.99 -1.50
C GLY A 66 -26.94 45.08 -2.70
N PHE A 67 -25.88 44.61 -3.35
CA PHE A 67 -25.95 43.79 -4.58
C PHE A 67 -26.66 42.44 -4.40
N ASP A 68 -26.51 41.80 -3.24
CA ASP A 68 -27.19 40.55 -2.84
C ASP A 68 -27.87 40.73 -1.46
N PRO A 69 -29.10 41.26 -1.40
CA PRO A 69 -29.83 41.43 -0.14
C PRO A 69 -30.45 40.10 0.33
N TYR A 70 -30.73 40.01 1.63
CA TYR A 70 -31.42 38.85 2.22
C TYR A 70 -32.71 38.57 1.45
N PRO A 71 -32.90 37.34 0.90
CA PRO A 71 -32.37 36.04 1.34
C PRO A 71 -31.09 35.50 0.63
N TYR A 72 -30.27 36.34 0.00
CA TYR A 72 -28.98 36.00 -0.66
C TYR A 72 -29.09 35.04 -1.85
N ILE A 73 -29.85 35.42 -2.88
CA ILE A 73 -30.11 34.56 -4.04
C ILE A 73 -28.84 34.27 -4.84
N LEU A 74 -27.91 35.24 -4.94
CA LEU A 74 -26.69 35.06 -5.71
C LEU A 74 -25.71 34.13 -5.00
N LEU A 75 -25.54 34.32 -3.68
CA LEU A 75 -24.72 33.42 -2.87
C LEU A 75 -25.25 31.99 -2.93
N ASN A 76 -26.58 31.81 -2.83
CA ASN A 76 -27.21 30.50 -2.94
C ASN A 76 -26.96 29.84 -4.31
N LEU A 77 -27.09 30.61 -5.40
CA LEU A 77 -26.84 30.13 -6.76
C LEU A 77 -25.38 29.66 -6.94
N VAL A 78 -24.42 30.46 -6.47
CA VAL A 78 -22.99 30.14 -6.56
C VAL A 78 -22.66 28.89 -5.76
N LEU A 79 -23.15 28.78 -4.52
CA LEU A 79 -22.93 27.60 -3.68
C LEU A 79 -23.54 26.33 -4.29
N SER A 80 -24.74 26.43 -4.86
CA SER A 80 -25.40 25.31 -5.54
C SER A 80 -24.62 24.83 -6.76
N CYS A 81 -24.10 25.75 -7.57
CA CYS A 81 -23.25 25.42 -8.72
C CYS A 81 -21.92 24.78 -8.28
N LEU A 82 -21.29 25.32 -7.22
CA LEU A 82 -20.07 24.78 -6.65
C LEU A 82 -20.26 23.33 -6.17
N ALA A 83 -21.33 23.07 -5.42
CA ALA A 83 -21.67 21.74 -4.92
C ALA A 83 -21.96 20.75 -6.06
N ALA A 84 -22.67 21.19 -7.11
CA ALA A 84 -22.99 20.35 -8.26
C ALA A 84 -21.74 19.85 -9.01
N ILE A 85 -20.70 20.70 -9.14
CA ILE A 85 -19.43 20.32 -9.76
C ILE A 85 -18.56 19.50 -8.79
N GLN A 86 -18.69 19.73 -7.49
CA GLN A 86 -17.90 19.07 -6.46
C GLN A 86 -18.15 17.55 -6.42
N ALA A 87 -19.41 17.11 -6.51
CA ALA A 87 -19.76 15.68 -6.39
C ALA A 87 -19.11 14.80 -7.49
N PRO A 88 -19.16 15.15 -8.80
CA PRO A 88 -18.44 14.42 -9.83
C PRO A 88 -16.91 14.45 -9.67
N VAL A 89 -16.33 15.58 -9.26
CA VAL A 89 -14.86 15.68 -9.04
C VAL A 89 -14.41 14.76 -7.91
N ILE A 90 -15.16 14.73 -6.81
CA ILE A 90 -14.95 13.80 -5.70
C ILE A 90 -15.07 12.36 -6.21
N MET A 91 -16.14 12.03 -6.94
CA MET A 91 -16.36 10.69 -7.48
C MET A 91 -15.24 10.25 -8.45
N MET A 92 -14.73 11.16 -9.28
CA MET A 92 -13.59 10.88 -10.17
C MET A 92 -12.30 10.64 -9.40
N SER A 93 -12.03 11.39 -8.33
CA SER A 93 -10.86 11.17 -7.47
C SER A 93 -10.99 9.85 -6.70
N GLN A 94 -12.18 9.54 -6.16
CA GLN A 94 -12.47 8.27 -5.50
C GLN A 94 -12.30 7.08 -6.45
N ASN A 95 -12.88 7.12 -7.66
CA ASN A 95 -12.74 6.04 -8.64
C ASN A 95 -11.26 5.80 -9.03
N ARG A 96 -10.44 6.86 -9.02
CA ARG A 96 -8.99 6.74 -9.24
C ARG A 96 -8.29 6.08 -8.05
N GLN A 97 -8.63 6.46 -6.80
CA GLN A 97 -8.08 5.80 -5.61
C GLN A 97 -8.44 4.32 -5.56
N VAL A 98 -9.70 3.95 -5.81
CA VAL A 98 -10.14 2.55 -5.84
C VAL A 98 -9.37 1.72 -6.87
N LYS A 99 -9.10 2.28 -8.06
CA LYS A 99 -8.26 1.60 -9.07
C LYS A 99 -6.84 1.37 -8.57
N LYS A 100 -6.25 2.36 -7.89
CA LYS A 100 -4.91 2.25 -7.31
C LYS A 100 -4.89 1.20 -6.20
N ASP A 101 -5.86 1.24 -5.30
CA ASP A 101 -5.98 0.30 -4.18
C ASP A 101 -6.16 -1.13 -4.68
N ARG A 102 -6.92 -1.33 -5.75
CA ARG A 102 -7.06 -2.64 -6.41
C ARG A 102 -5.74 -3.15 -6.98
N LEU A 103 -5.00 -2.32 -7.71
CA LEU A 103 -3.69 -2.71 -8.25
C LEU A 103 -2.68 -3.04 -7.15
N GLN A 104 -2.73 -2.33 -6.02
CA GLN A 104 -1.90 -2.65 -4.85
C GLN A 104 -2.31 -3.98 -4.23
N ALA A 105 -3.62 -4.23 -4.04
CA ALA A 105 -4.12 -5.49 -3.51
C ALA A 105 -3.75 -6.70 -4.40
N ASP A 106 -3.87 -6.55 -5.72
CA ASP A 106 -3.48 -7.59 -6.68
C ASP A 106 -1.96 -7.89 -6.58
N HIS A 107 -1.13 -6.85 -6.42
CA HIS A 107 0.31 -7.02 -6.25
C HIS A 107 0.70 -7.67 -4.92
N ASP A 108 0.04 -7.26 -3.83
CA ASP A 108 0.25 -7.85 -2.50
C ASP A 108 -0.16 -9.33 -2.48
N TYR A 109 -1.23 -9.68 -3.21
CA TYR A 109 -1.64 -11.07 -3.41
C TYR A 109 -0.56 -11.90 -4.13
N GLU A 110 0.01 -11.39 -5.22
CA GLU A 110 1.11 -12.06 -5.93
C GLU A 110 2.35 -12.26 -5.04
N ILE A 111 2.70 -11.27 -4.22
CA ILE A 111 3.81 -11.38 -3.26
C ILE A 111 3.52 -12.45 -2.23
N ASN A 112 2.31 -12.48 -1.67
CA ASN A 112 1.92 -13.48 -0.66
C ASN A 112 1.95 -14.90 -1.22
N LEU A 113 1.42 -15.12 -2.43
CA LEU A 113 1.47 -16.43 -3.07
C LEU A 113 2.92 -16.88 -3.30
N LYS A 114 3.79 -15.96 -3.74
CA LYS A 114 5.20 -16.26 -3.93
C LYS A 114 5.89 -16.58 -2.59
N ALA A 115 5.56 -15.84 -1.53
CA ALA A 115 6.10 -16.08 -0.20
C ALA A 115 5.65 -17.44 0.35
N GLU A 116 4.40 -17.85 0.10
CA GLU A 116 3.89 -19.17 0.44
C GLU A 116 4.71 -20.28 -0.25
N THR A 117 4.91 -20.20 -1.57
CA THR A 117 5.74 -21.16 -2.31
C THR A 117 7.21 -21.16 -1.82
N GLU A 118 7.76 -20.01 -1.47
CA GLU A 118 9.13 -19.93 -0.94
C GLU A 118 9.23 -20.58 0.46
N VAL A 119 8.19 -20.45 1.29
CA VAL A 119 8.11 -21.16 2.59
C VAL A 119 7.99 -22.66 2.40
N GLU A 120 7.16 -23.13 1.47
CA GLU A 120 7.05 -24.56 1.13
C GLU A 120 8.41 -25.13 0.71
N HIS A 121 9.12 -24.43 -0.19
CA HIS A 121 10.44 -24.85 -0.65
C HIS A 121 11.47 -24.89 0.50
N ILE A 122 11.43 -23.93 1.42
CA ILE A 122 12.28 -23.95 2.62
C ILE A 122 11.95 -25.15 3.52
N GLN A 123 10.67 -25.49 3.68
CA GLN A 123 10.26 -26.67 4.44
C GLN A 123 10.78 -27.97 3.81
N GLU A 124 10.70 -28.10 2.49
CA GLU A 124 11.26 -29.24 1.75
C GLU A 124 12.78 -29.36 1.96
N GLU A 125 13.53 -28.26 1.84
CA GLU A 125 14.97 -28.25 2.10
C GLU A 125 15.29 -28.63 3.56
N LEU A 126 14.52 -28.14 4.53
CA LEU A 126 14.68 -28.48 5.94
C LEU A 126 14.43 -29.96 6.21
N ASP A 127 13.41 -30.55 5.59
CA ASP A 127 13.12 -31.98 5.72
C ASP A 127 14.22 -32.85 5.09
N LEU A 128 14.77 -32.44 3.95
CA LEU A 128 15.93 -33.10 3.34
C LEU A 128 17.17 -33.04 4.23
N ILE A 129 17.46 -31.88 4.82
CA ILE A 129 18.55 -31.69 5.77
C ILE A 129 18.35 -32.59 7.00
N LYS A 130 17.15 -32.59 7.58
CA LYS A 130 16.79 -33.42 8.74
C LYS A 130 16.98 -34.90 8.43
N LYS A 131 16.49 -35.39 7.29
CA LYS A 131 16.66 -36.78 6.86
C LYS A 131 18.13 -37.15 6.71
N THR A 132 18.92 -36.28 6.08
CA THR A 132 20.36 -36.51 5.86
C THR A 132 21.11 -36.56 7.19
N LEU A 133 20.79 -35.66 8.12
CA LEU A 133 21.32 -35.65 9.48
C LEU A 133 20.97 -36.95 10.21
N THR A 134 19.72 -37.39 10.20
CA THR A 134 19.30 -38.64 10.84
C THR A 134 20.05 -39.85 10.29
N LEU A 135 20.13 -39.99 8.96
CA LEU A 135 20.88 -41.08 8.31
C LEU A 135 22.38 -41.04 8.64
N THR A 136 22.97 -39.85 8.76
CA THR A 136 24.38 -39.70 9.13
C THR A 136 24.60 -40.12 10.59
N VAL A 137 23.69 -39.74 11.49
CA VAL A 137 23.76 -40.15 12.91
C VAL A 137 23.62 -41.67 13.04
N GLU A 138 22.66 -42.29 12.33
CA GLU A 138 22.48 -43.75 12.34
C GLU A 138 23.74 -44.49 11.86
N LYS A 139 24.32 -44.06 10.73
CA LYS A 139 25.58 -44.64 10.21
C LYS A 139 26.73 -44.50 11.19
N ASN A 140 26.90 -43.32 11.80
CA ASN A 140 27.95 -43.10 12.78
C ASN A 140 27.77 -43.99 14.02
N LEU A 141 26.53 -44.23 14.46
CA LEU A 141 26.23 -45.13 15.58
C LEU A 141 26.55 -46.59 15.24
N GLU A 142 26.21 -47.05 14.04
CA GLU A 142 26.57 -48.39 13.56
C GLU A 142 28.10 -48.58 13.48
N GLU A 143 28.81 -47.59 12.94
CA GLU A 143 30.26 -47.61 12.82
C GLU A 143 30.94 -47.67 14.19
N ILE A 144 30.56 -46.79 15.13
CA ILE A 144 31.04 -46.82 16.52
C ILE A 144 30.74 -48.18 17.16
N GLY A 145 29.53 -48.71 16.97
CA GLY A 145 29.14 -50.03 17.48
C GLY A 145 30.04 -51.15 16.96
N SER A 146 30.35 -51.15 15.66
CA SER A 146 31.23 -52.14 15.03
C SER A 146 32.67 -52.07 15.56
N LEU A 147 33.19 -50.85 15.75
CA LEU A 147 34.54 -50.61 16.30
C LEU A 147 34.65 -51.11 17.74
N LEU A 148 33.62 -50.90 18.57
CA LEU A 148 33.59 -51.40 19.95
C LEU A 148 33.63 -52.94 20.00
N VAL A 149 32.94 -53.62 19.08
CA VAL A 149 32.96 -55.09 18.99
C VAL A 149 34.36 -55.60 18.60
N GLN A 150 35.00 -54.96 17.63
CA GLN A 150 36.37 -55.32 17.21
C GLN A 150 37.37 -55.15 18.37
N ILE A 151 37.34 -54.01 19.07
CA ILE A 151 38.23 -53.77 20.22
C ILE A 151 38.04 -54.84 21.31
N LYS A 152 36.79 -55.25 21.57
CA LYS A 152 36.50 -56.30 22.55
C LYS A 152 37.08 -57.65 22.12
N GLN A 153 37.02 -57.99 20.84
CA GLN A 153 37.62 -59.22 20.31
C GLN A 153 39.14 -59.20 20.42
N ASP A 154 39.78 -58.08 20.07
CA ASP A 154 41.23 -57.91 20.16
C ASP A 154 41.76 -57.99 21.61
N MET A 155 41.02 -57.45 22.58
CA MET A 155 41.38 -57.57 24.01
C MET A 155 41.18 -58.99 24.57
N SER A 156 40.24 -59.77 24.01
CA SER A 156 40.03 -61.17 24.41
C SER A 156 41.04 -62.13 23.77
N SER A 157 41.80 -61.68 22.77
CA SER A 157 42.80 -62.44 22.02
C SER A 157 44.23 -62.26 22.56
N LYS A 158 44.42 -61.45 23.61
CA LYS A 158 45.71 -61.22 24.29
C LYS A 158 45.65 -61.81 25.71
#